data_AF-A0A7L0PTW4-F1
#
_entry.id   AF-A0A7L0PTW4-F1
#
_cell.length_a   1.000
_cell.length_b   1.000
_cell.length_c   1.000
_cell.angle_alpha   90.00
_cell.angle_beta   90.00
_cell.angle_gamma   90.00
#
_symmetry.space_group_name_H-M   'P 1'
#
loop_
_entity.id
_entity.type
_entity.pdbx_description
1 polymer ?
#
loop_
_entity_poly.entity_id
_entity_poly.type
_entity_poly.pdbx_seq_one_letter_code
_entity_poly.pdbx_strand_id
1 'polypeptide(L)'
;MDETVAEYIRRTVLKIPRDEIKTMLQKWGFLSETQLQTINFHQIKENISQDVVQLCEENSADIKQAAVLDIIYNHIYPNKRVWSVYQMNKTGEETEFFDLTDFKKKFKRRLRSALKNVTINFREYEDNAIWIRIAWGTPYTKPNQYKTSYVVYHSQTPYVFVSVSVLKSNLPLLCQALVVASNYHDIREMELRSHSLNSLKDIVFKRYSQNFQTYYPRPLQERNVAPESADLRIIQENKNEKERIERVNREVFGDGPQPKLEFAQYKLETMFKSDPEMDVLDKKEPFRCLVKFSSPHLLESLKSLAPAGMADAPLSPLLTCIPQKARNYFKIREKKGVFPGSFVSP
;
A
#
# COMPACT_ATOMS: atom_id res chain seq x y z
N MET A 1 21.59 -27.98 7.33
CA MET A 1 21.08 -26.67 6.87
C MET A 1 22.26 -25.69 6.77
N ASP A 2 22.23 -24.69 5.87
CA ASP A 2 23.25 -23.63 5.83
C ASP A 2 23.12 -22.72 7.06
N GLU A 3 24.22 -22.39 7.73
CA GLU A 3 24.25 -21.54 8.94
C GLU A 3 23.55 -20.17 8.70
N THR A 4 23.67 -19.63 7.49
CA THR A 4 23.00 -18.37 7.13
C THR A 4 21.48 -18.50 7.06
N VAL A 5 20.97 -19.68 6.71
CA VAL A 5 19.53 -20.00 6.71
C VAL A 5 19.05 -20.21 8.15
N ALA A 6 19.83 -20.92 8.96
CA ALA A 6 19.55 -21.15 10.38
C ALA A 6 19.40 -19.82 11.13
N GLU A 7 20.39 -18.92 11.01
CA GLU A 7 20.35 -17.60 11.66
C GLU A 7 19.20 -16.73 11.12
N TYR A 8 18.85 -16.86 9.83
CA TYR A 8 17.73 -16.14 9.25
C TYR A 8 16.37 -16.60 9.81
N ILE A 9 16.18 -17.92 9.97
CA ILE A 9 14.98 -18.49 10.62
C ILE A 9 14.92 -18.01 12.07
N ARG A 10 16.02 -18.15 12.82
CA ARG A 10 16.14 -17.71 14.21
C ARG A 10 15.71 -16.27 14.40
N ARG A 11 16.30 -15.34 13.62
CA ARG A 11 15.95 -13.91 13.66
C ARG A 11 14.51 -13.63 13.25
N THR A 12 13.93 -14.43 12.35
CA THR A 12 12.54 -14.27 11.95
C THR A 12 11.62 -14.65 13.10
N VAL A 13 11.88 -15.77 13.79
CA VAL A 13 11.13 -16.20 14.99
C VAL A 13 11.25 -15.18 16.11
N LEU A 14 12.45 -14.64 16.36
CA LEU A 14 12.66 -13.63 17.40
C LEU A 14 11.89 -12.32 17.17
N LYS A 15 11.48 -12.00 15.94
CA LYS A 15 10.64 -10.82 15.65
C LYS A 15 9.16 -11.01 15.98
N ILE A 16 8.74 -12.26 16.17
CA ILE A 16 7.35 -12.63 16.43
C ILE A 16 7.03 -12.39 17.92
N PRO A 17 5.90 -11.77 18.28
CA PRO A 17 5.39 -11.75 19.66
C PRO A 17 5.27 -13.16 20.22
N ARG A 18 5.68 -13.38 21.48
CA ARG A 18 5.83 -14.74 22.05
C ARG A 18 4.53 -15.55 21.96
N ASP A 19 3.43 -14.91 22.29
CA ASP A 19 2.06 -15.41 22.25
C ASP A 19 1.60 -15.86 20.86
N GLU A 20 2.19 -15.29 19.79
CA GLU A 20 1.83 -15.60 18.40
C GLU A 20 2.78 -16.60 17.71
N ILE A 21 3.91 -16.97 18.34
CA ILE A 21 4.93 -17.86 17.73
C ILE A 21 4.30 -19.19 17.31
N LYS A 22 3.59 -19.84 18.23
CA LYS A 22 2.97 -21.16 17.98
C LYS A 22 2.03 -21.10 16.78
N THR A 23 1.14 -20.12 16.75
CA THR A 23 0.17 -19.93 15.66
C THR A 23 0.86 -19.66 14.32
N MET A 24 1.96 -18.92 14.31
CA MET A 24 2.72 -18.69 13.08
C MET A 24 3.45 -19.92 12.57
N LEU A 25 4.04 -20.73 13.46
CA LEU A 25 4.69 -21.98 13.06
C LEU A 25 3.66 -22.99 12.53
N GLN A 26 2.45 -23.03 13.11
CA GLN A 26 1.34 -23.81 12.57
C GLN A 26 0.95 -23.35 11.16
N LYS A 27 0.80 -22.04 10.94
CA LYS A 27 0.53 -21.47 9.59
C LYS A 27 1.67 -21.67 8.59
N TRP A 28 2.89 -21.90 9.08
CA TRP A 28 4.03 -22.22 8.24
C TRP A 28 3.94 -23.63 7.69
N GLY A 29 3.44 -24.58 8.48
CA GLY A 29 3.17 -25.95 8.04
C GLY A 29 4.42 -26.74 7.64
N PHE A 30 5.62 -26.25 7.96
CA PHE A 30 6.87 -26.95 7.70
C PHE A 30 7.26 -27.91 8.84
N LEU A 31 6.91 -27.56 10.08
CA LEU A 31 7.07 -28.43 11.25
C LEU A 31 5.77 -29.19 11.48
N SER A 32 5.85 -30.48 11.78
CA SER A 32 4.66 -31.28 12.09
C SER A 32 4.04 -30.86 13.41
N GLU A 33 2.76 -31.18 13.63
CA GLU A 33 2.11 -30.89 14.92
C GLU A 33 2.80 -31.59 16.09
N THR A 34 3.32 -32.80 15.87
CA THR A 34 4.09 -33.55 16.88
C THR A 34 5.40 -32.84 17.23
N GLN A 35 6.13 -32.31 16.24
CA GLN A 35 7.34 -31.51 16.45
C GLN A 35 7.02 -30.17 17.13
N LEU A 36 5.85 -29.59 16.89
CA LEU A 36 5.44 -28.36 17.58
C LEU A 36 5.06 -28.62 19.04
N GLN A 37 4.61 -29.83 19.40
CA GLN A 37 4.29 -30.19 20.77
C GLN A 37 5.53 -30.42 21.64
N THR A 38 6.68 -30.76 21.04
CA THR A 38 7.93 -30.94 21.80
C THR A 38 8.56 -29.61 22.23
N ILE A 39 8.23 -28.50 21.55
CA ILE A 39 8.75 -27.18 21.88
C ILE A 39 8.04 -26.62 23.12
N ASN A 40 8.82 -26.26 24.14
CA ASN A 40 8.29 -25.56 25.31
C ASN A 40 8.10 -24.06 25.00
N PHE A 41 6.87 -23.63 24.70
CA PHE A 41 6.58 -22.21 24.41
C PHE A 41 6.56 -21.28 25.66
N HIS A 42 6.73 -21.82 26.87
CA HIS A 42 6.76 -21.03 28.10
C HIS A 42 8.15 -20.49 28.45
N GLN A 43 9.19 -20.93 27.74
CA GLN A 43 10.56 -20.47 27.95
C GLN A 43 10.84 -19.11 27.28
N ILE A 44 12.08 -18.62 27.42
CA ILE A 44 12.54 -17.39 26.76
C ILE A 44 12.56 -17.56 25.24
N LYS A 45 12.31 -16.46 24.51
CA LYS A 45 12.18 -16.49 23.04
C LYS A 45 13.43 -17.00 22.34
N GLU A 46 14.61 -16.73 22.90
CA GLU A 46 15.90 -17.21 22.42
C GLU A 46 15.94 -18.74 22.38
N ASN A 47 15.53 -19.42 23.45
CA ASN A 47 15.49 -20.88 23.50
C ASN A 47 14.44 -21.44 22.54
N ILE A 48 13.24 -20.83 22.47
CA ILE A 48 12.23 -21.21 21.48
C ILE A 48 12.80 -21.11 20.05
N SER A 49 13.54 -20.04 19.76
CA SER A 49 14.15 -19.85 18.44
C SER A 49 15.24 -20.87 18.12
N GLN A 50 15.97 -21.35 19.15
CA GLN A 50 16.97 -22.40 19.00
C GLN A 50 16.31 -23.76 18.76
N ASP A 51 15.29 -24.12 19.53
CA ASP A 51 14.53 -25.38 19.35
C ASP A 51 13.91 -25.44 17.95
N VAL A 52 13.35 -24.33 17.46
CA VAL A 52 12.81 -24.24 16.10
C VAL A 52 13.91 -24.45 15.06
N VAL A 53 15.09 -23.87 15.26
CA VAL A 53 16.23 -24.06 14.33
C VAL A 53 16.68 -25.52 14.34
N GLN A 54 16.80 -26.16 15.50
CA GLN A 54 17.19 -27.57 15.59
C GLN A 54 16.22 -28.48 14.82
N LEU A 55 14.90 -28.29 15.01
CA LEU A 55 13.89 -29.02 14.25
C LEU A 55 13.96 -28.74 12.74
N CYS A 56 14.32 -27.51 12.36
CA CYS A 56 14.56 -27.16 10.96
C CYS A 56 15.83 -27.79 10.38
N GLU A 57 16.85 -28.04 11.20
CA GLU A 57 18.07 -28.76 10.80
C GLU A 57 17.76 -30.23 10.55
N GLU A 58 17.01 -30.87 11.46
CA GLU A 58 16.52 -32.25 11.34
C GLU A 58 15.68 -32.43 10.06
N ASN A 59 14.78 -31.48 9.78
CA ASN A 59 13.94 -31.50 8.58
C ASN A 59 14.65 -30.96 7.31
N SER A 60 15.95 -30.64 7.38
CA SER A 60 16.75 -30.15 6.25
C SER A 60 16.17 -28.91 5.56
N ALA A 61 15.77 -27.89 6.33
CA ALA A 61 15.21 -26.66 5.80
C ALA A 61 16.15 -25.93 4.82
N ASP A 62 15.58 -25.46 3.72
CA ASP A 62 16.28 -24.66 2.71
C ASP A 62 15.87 -23.17 2.81
N ILE A 63 16.52 -22.33 1.99
CA ILE A 63 16.20 -20.90 1.94
C ILE A 63 14.77 -20.63 1.45
N LYS A 64 14.14 -21.54 0.70
CA LYS A 64 12.75 -21.36 0.26
C LYS A 64 11.82 -21.49 1.45
N GLN A 65 12.04 -22.47 2.32
CA GLN A 65 11.25 -22.66 3.54
C GLN A 65 11.37 -21.44 4.47
N ALA A 66 12.60 -20.95 4.69
CA ALA A 66 12.81 -19.75 5.49
C ALA A 66 12.17 -18.50 4.86
N ALA A 67 12.18 -18.38 3.53
CA ALA A 67 11.51 -17.29 2.83
C ALA A 67 9.98 -17.38 2.90
N VAL A 68 9.40 -18.58 2.98
CA VAL A 68 7.95 -18.77 3.19
C VAL A 68 7.56 -18.30 4.59
N LEU A 69 8.32 -18.66 5.63
CA LEU A 69 8.10 -18.16 7.00
C LEU A 69 8.09 -16.63 7.04
N ASP A 70 9.06 -16.00 6.37
CA ASP A 70 9.14 -14.55 6.29
C ASP A 70 7.98 -13.93 5.48
N ILE A 71 7.45 -14.59 4.44
CA ILE A 71 6.21 -14.14 3.78
C ILE A 71 5.03 -14.14 4.76
N ILE A 72 4.86 -15.18 5.57
CA ILE A 72 3.78 -15.27 6.56
C ILE A 72 3.87 -14.13 7.56
N TYR A 73 5.08 -13.89 8.09
CA TYR A 73 5.31 -12.80 9.03
C TYR A 73 4.91 -11.45 8.44
N ASN A 74 5.27 -11.17 7.18
CA ASN A 74 4.90 -9.91 6.52
C ASN A 74 3.41 -9.86 6.10
N HIS A 75 2.77 -11.01 5.90
CA HIS A 75 1.34 -11.09 5.65
C HIS A 75 0.50 -10.81 6.91
N ILE A 76 0.96 -11.25 8.09
CA ILE A 76 0.29 -11.01 9.38
C ILE A 76 0.56 -9.58 9.88
N TYR A 77 1.76 -9.04 9.64
CA TYR A 77 2.11 -7.66 10.00
C TYR A 77 2.39 -6.76 8.80
N PRO A 78 1.42 -6.56 7.89
CA PRO A 78 1.63 -5.78 6.67
C PRO A 78 1.96 -4.31 6.98
N ASN A 79 1.47 -3.80 8.12
CA ASN A 79 1.65 -2.41 8.55
C ASN A 79 3.11 -2.05 8.92
N LYS A 80 4.00 -3.05 9.11
CA LYS A 80 5.43 -2.79 9.36
C LYS A 80 6.15 -2.25 8.12
N ARG A 81 5.54 -2.32 6.94
CA ARG A 81 6.10 -1.86 5.67
C ARG A 81 5.27 -0.72 5.10
N VAL A 82 5.93 0.15 4.35
CA VAL A 82 5.25 1.10 3.46
C VAL A 82 5.00 0.39 2.13
N TRP A 83 3.76 0.48 1.67
CA TRP A 83 3.29 -0.05 0.42
C TRP A 83 3.04 1.11 -0.55
N SER A 84 3.42 0.92 -1.81
CA SER A 84 3.12 1.83 -2.91
C SER A 84 2.24 1.11 -3.93
N VAL A 85 1.22 1.80 -4.43
CA VAL A 85 0.28 1.21 -5.39
C VAL A 85 0.76 1.49 -6.81
N TYR A 86 0.64 0.48 -7.67
CA TYR A 86 0.89 0.57 -9.10
C TYR A 86 -0.34 0.10 -9.86
N GLN A 87 -0.62 0.73 -10.99
CA GLN A 87 -1.69 0.35 -11.90
C GLN A 87 -1.07 -0.11 -13.22
N MET A 88 -1.46 -1.30 -13.67
CA MET A 88 -1.09 -1.85 -14.97
C MET A 88 -2.19 -1.55 -16.00
N ASN A 89 -1.80 -1.23 -17.22
CA ASN A 89 -2.74 -0.92 -18.31
C ASN A 89 -2.60 -1.94 -19.44
N LYS A 90 -3.75 -2.44 -19.91
CA LYS A 90 -3.85 -3.22 -21.15
C LYS A 90 -4.28 -2.27 -22.27
N THR A 91 -3.74 -2.44 -23.47
CA THR A 91 -4.12 -1.68 -24.67
C THR A 91 -5.15 -2.40 -25.54
N GLY A 92 -5.68 -3.56 -25.10
CA GLY A 92 -6.70 -4.33 -25.82
C GLY A 92 -7.72 -5.03 -24.90
N GLU A 93 -8.87 -5.40 -25.47
CA GLU A 93 -10.02 -6.04 -24.81
C GLU A 93 -9.89 -7.57 -24.69
N GLU A 94 -8.72 -8.14 -24.96
CA GLU A 94 -8.56 -9.59 -24.88
C GLU A 94 -8.58 -10.04 -23.42
N THR A 95 -9.65 -10.76 -23.09
CA THR A 95 -9.83 -11.43 -21.81
C THR A 95 -8.93 -12.68 -21.80
N GLU A 96 -7.63 -12.44 -21.70
CA GLU A 96 -6.67 -13.52 -21.56
C GLU A 96 -6.89 -14.25 -20.22
N PHE A 97 -7.00 -15.57 -20.29
CA PHE A 97 -7.05 -16.42 -19.12
C PHE A 97 -5.72 -16.31 -18.36
N PHE A 98 -5.80 -15.88 -17.11
CA PHE A 98 -4.63 -15.77 -16.25
C PHE A 98 -4.25 -17.15 -15.68
N ASP A 99 -3.21 -17.77 -16.24
CA ASP A 99 -2.58 -18.94 -15.62
C ASP A 99 -1.49 -18.51 -14.63
N LEU A 100 -1.72 -18.82 -13.36
CA LEU A 100 -0.78 -18.55 -12.28
C LEU A 100 0.55 -19.30 -12.44
N THR A 101 0.51 -20.52 -12.97
CA THR A 101 1.72 -21.34 -13.14
C THR A 101 2.61 -20.75 -14.22
N ASP A 102 2.02 -20.36 -15.35
CA ASP A 102 2.71 -19.63 -16.41
C ASP A 102 3.23 -18.27 -15.93
N PHE A 103 2.41 -17.49 -15.22
CA PHE A 103 2.83 -16.21 -14.61
C PHE A 103 4.09 -16.38 -13.75
N LYS A 104 4.10 -17.35 -12.83
CA LYS A 104 5.25 -17.61 -11.95
C LYS A 104 6.50 -18.00 -12.75
N LYS A 105 6.34 -18.80 -13.82
CA LYS A 105 7.45 -19.23 -14.69
C LYS A 105 8.01 -18.04 -15.48
N LYS A 106 7.15 -17.27 -16.16
CA LYS A 106 7.50 -16.06 -16.92
C LYS A 106 8.21 -15.04 -16.02
N PHE A 107 7.64 -14.77 -14.84
CA PHE A 107 8.20 -13.84 -13.87
C PHE A 107 9.60 -14.24 -13.40
N LYS A 108 9.76 -15.50 -12.95
CA LYS A 108 11.06 -16.04 -12.53
C LYS A 108 12.09 -15.98 -13.65
N ARG A 109 11.70 -16.36 -14.88
CA ARG A 109 12.57 -16.35 -16.06
C ARG A 109 13.08 -14.95 -16.36
N ARG A 110 12.20 -13.94 -16.39
CA ARG A 110 12.57 -12.54 -16.69
C ARG A 110 13.52 -11.95 -15.66
N LEU A 111 13.27 -12.15 -14.37
CA LEU A 111 14.18 -11.64 -13.33
C LEU A 111 15.53 -12.36 -13.35
N ARG A 112 15.54 -13.70 -13.54
CA ARG A 112 16.80 -14.47 -13.60
C ARG A 112 17.62 -14.19 -14.85
N SER A 113 17.00 -13.82 -15.97
CA SER A 113 17.72 -13.40 -17.17
C SER A 113 18.45 -12.06 -16.98
N ALA A 114 17.92 -11.17 -16.15
CA ALA A 114 18.55 -9.89 -15.85
C ALA A 114 19.53 -9.95 -14.67
N LEU A 115 19.23 -10.75 -13.65
CA LEU A 115 20.04 -10.89 -12.44
C LEU A 115 20.25 -12.37 -12.10
N LYS A 116 21.51 -12.82 -12.16
CA LYS A 116 21.90 -14.20 -11.84
C LYS A 116 21.61 -14.55 -10.37
N ASN A 117 21.89 -13.62 -9.46
CA ASN A 117 21.72 -13.80 -8.02
C ASN A 117 20.41 -13.15 -7.54
N VAL A 118 19.30 -13.88 -7.64
CA VAL A 118 17.99 -13.45 -7.12
C VAL A 118 17.23 -14.62 -6.49
N THR A 119 16.66 -14.41 -5.31
CA THR A 119 15.76 -15.39 -4.67
C THR A 119 14.32 -14.91 -4.77
N ILE A 120 13.47 -15.70 -5.43
CA ILE A 120 12.06 -15.36 -5.67
C ILE A 120 11.20 -16.46 -5.09
N ASN A 121 10.32 -16.10 -4.15
CA ASN A 121 9.37 -17.01 -3.53
C ASN A 121 7.95 -16.47 -3.68
N PHE A 122 6.99 -17.39 -3.80
CA PHE A 122 5.58 -17.11 -4.02
C PHE A 122 4.77 -17.78 -2.93
N ARG A 123 3.72 -17.11 -2.46
CA ARG A 123 2.68 -17.71 -1.63
C ARG A 123 1.33 -17.22 -2.09
N GLU A 124 0.39 -18.14 -2.22
CA GLU A 124 -0.99 -17.87 -2.58
C GLU A 124 -1.85 -17.80 -1.33
N TYR A 125 -2.88 -16.97 -1.39
CA TYR A 125 -3.91 -16.82 -0.37
C TYR A 125 -5.29 -16.90 -1.03
N GLU A 126 -6.30 -17.20 -0.21
CA GLU A 126 -7.68 -17.49 -0.66
C GLU A 126 -8.34 -16.32 -1.41
N ASP A 127 -7.86 -15.08 -1.22
CA ASP A 127 -8.35 -13.88 -1.91
C ASP A 127 -7.82 -13.73 -3.35
N ASN A 128 -7.31 -14.81 -3.96
CA ASN A 128 -6.56 -14.79 -5.23
C ASN A 128 -5.35 -13.83 -5.20
N ALA A 129 -4.87 -13.47 -4.02
CA ALA A 129 -3.67 -12.67 -3.87
C ALA A 129 -2.42 -13.54 -3.90
N ILE A 130 -1.47 -13.09 -4.69
CA ILE A 130 -0.16 -13.71 -4.82
C ILE A 130 0.84 -12.79 -4.13
N TRP A 131 1.44 -13.30 -3.05
CA TRP A 131 2.54 -12.65 -2.36
C TRP A 131 3.85 -13.13 -2.97
N ILE A 132 4.63 -12.18 -3.49
CA ILE A 132 5.92 -12.42 -4.11
C ILE A 132 6.99 -11.77 -3.24
N ARG A 133 7.90 -12.57 -2.71
CA ARG A 133 9.09 -12.09 -1.99
C ARG A 133 10.30 -12.17 -2.90
N ILE A 134 11.04 -11.08 -2.97
CA ILE A 134 12.23 -10.95 -3.81
C ILE A 134 13.40 -10.49 -2.96
N ALA A 135 14.41 -11.34 -2.85
CA ALA A 135 15.72 -10.96 -2.31
C ALA A 135 16.67 -10.67 -3.47
N TRP A 136 17.26 -9.48 -3.45
CA TRP A 136 18.15 -9.01 -4.50
C TRP A 136 19.61 -9.30 -4.16
N GLY A 137 20.36 -9.80 -5.13
CA GLY A 137 21.81 -9.86 -5.12
C GLY A 137 22.40 -9.03 -6.25
N THR A 138 23.72 -8.88 -6.26
CA THR A 138 24.46 -8.32 -7.41
C THR A 138 25.11 -9.46 -8.19
N PRO A 139 25.71 -9.23 -9.37
CA PRO A 139 26.46 -10.26 -10.07
C PRO A 139 27.55 -10.93 -9.23
N TYR A 140 28.07 -10.21 -8.23
CA TYR A 140 29.19 -10.64 -7.38
C TYR A 140 28.78 -11.06 -5.96
N THR A 141 27.56 -10.74 -5.52
CA THR A 141 27.10 -11.03 -4.15
C THR A 141 25.85 -11.91 -4.13
N LYS A 142 25.78 -12.78 -3.12
CA LYS A 142 24.58 -13.59 -2.84
C LYS A 142 23.38 -12.67 -2.51
N PRO A 143 22.14 -13.11 -2.78
CA PRO A 143 20.96 -12.32 -2.49
C PRO A 143 20.81 -12.00 -1.00
N ASN A 144 20.57 -10.74 -0.67
CA ASN A 144 20.39 -10.31 0.72
C ASN A 144 18.98 -10.63 1.23
N GLN A 145 18.87 -11.65 2.09
CA GLN A 145 17.60 -12.12 2.64
C GLN A 145 16.98 -11.17 3.68
N TYR A 146 17.76 -10.24 4.24
CA TYR A 146 17.28 -9.25 5.20
C TYR A 146 16.71 -8.00 4.52
N LYS A 147 17.09 -7.74 3.26
CA LYS A 147 16.66 -6.57 2.47
C LYS A 147 15.81 -7.00 1.28
N THR A 148 14.62 -7.49 1.61
CA THR A 148 13.65 -8.05 0.65
C THR A 148 12.62 -7.01 0.20
N SER A 149 12.19 -7.16 -1.05
CA SER A 149 11.03 -6.46 -1.61
C SER A 149 9.84 -7.42 -1.69
N TYR A 150 8.64 -6.89 -1.50
CA TYR A 150 7.39 -7.65 -1.56
C TYR A 150 6.50 -7.06 -2.63
N VAL A 151 5.81 -7.94 -3.31
CA VAL A 151 4.75 -7.59 -4.24
C VAL A 151 3.51 -8.38 -3.84
N VAL A 152 2.37 -7.71 -3.76
CA VAL A 152 1.06 -8.32 -3.62
C VAL A 152 0.28 -8.02 -4.90
N TYR A 153 -0.04 -9.06 -5.64
CA TYR A 153 -0.78 -8.97 -6.89
C TYR A 153 -2.07 -9.77 -6.81
N HIS A 154 -3.16 -9.16 -7.27
CA HIS A 154 -4.48 -9.77 -7.36
C HIS A 154 -4.78 -10.05 -8.81
N SER A 155 -4.89 -11.33 -9.19
CA SER A 155 -5.04 -11.75 -10.60
C SER A 155 -6.26 -11.14 -11.31
N GLN A 156 -7.31 -10.80 -10.54
CA GLN A 156 -8.56 -10.24 -11.04
C GLN A 156 -8.53 -8.72 -11.25
N THR A 157 -7.46 -8.04 -10.84
CA THR A 157 -7.39 -6.57 -10.88
C THR A 157 -6.11 -6.08 -11.55
N PRO A 158 -6.12 -4.91 -12.19
CA PRO A 158 -4.92 -4.32 -12.78
C PRO A 158 -3.96 -3.72 -11.74
N TYR A 159 -4.20 -3.88 -10.44
CA TYR A 159 -3.45 -3.20 -9.40
C TYR A 159 -2.42 -4.12 -8.74
N VAL A 160 -1.26 -3.52 -8.46
CA VAL A 160 -0.13 -4.19 -7.80
C VAL A 160 0.31 -3.35 -6.62
N PHE A 161 0.50 -3.97 -5.47
CA PHE A 161 1.03 -3.32 -4.27
C PHE A 161 2.48 -3.73 -4.09
N VAL A 162 3.40 -2.76 -4.08
CA VAL A 162 4.84 -3.01 -4.00
C VAL A 162 5.40 -2.36 -2.74
N SER A 163 6.14 -3.14 -1.96
CA SER A 163 7.00 -2.64 -0.90
C SER A 163 8.46 -2.88 -1.31
N VAL A 164 9.14 -1.80 -1.70
CA VAL A 164 10.52 -1.85 -2.19
C VAL A 164 11.49 -1.79 -1.01
N SER A 165 12.56 -2.58 -1.07
CA SER A 165 13.68 -2.45 -0.14
C SER A 165 14.55 -1.22 -0.45
N VAL A 166 15.67 -1.08 0.25
CA VAL A 166 16.62 0.05 0.12
C VAL A 166 17.14 0.20 -1.33
N LEU A 167 17.22 -0.89 -2.10
CA LEU A 167 17.67 -0.91 -3.49
C LEU A 167 16.55 -0.51 -4.47
N LYS A 168 16.24 0.79 -4.51
CA LYS A 168 15.27 1.35 -5.46
C LYS A 168 15.68 1.20 -6.93
N SER A 169 16.95 0.96 -7.22
CA SER A 169 17.49 0.76 -8.57
C SER A 169 16.87 -0.45 -9.29
N ASN A 170 16.41 -1.46 -8.55
CA ASN A 170 15.87 -2.70 -9.12
C ASN A 170 14.35 -2.60 -9.39
N LEU A 171 13.71 -1.49 -9.01
CA LEU A 171 12.28 -1.28 -9.19
C LEU A 171 11.86 -1.29 -10.67
N PRO A 172 12.55 -0.62 -11.62
CA PRO A 172 12.16 -0.69 -13.03
C PRO A 172 12.19 -2.12 -13.57
N LEU A 173 13.20 -2.91 -13.19
CA LEU A 173 13.30 -4.32 -13.58
C LEU A 173 12.15 -5.15 -12.99
N LEU A 174 11.78 -4.91 -11.73
CA LEU A 174 10.64 -5.54 -11.10
C LEU A 174 9.33 -5.23 -11.84
N CYS A 175 9.09 -3.94 -12.11
CA CYS A 175 7.93 -3.46 -12.85
C CYS A 175 7.85 -4.10 -14.24
N GLN A 176 8.96 -4.14 -14.98
CA GLN A 176 9.03 -4.80 -16.28
C GLN A 176 8.72 -6.30 -16.19
N ALA A 177 9.29 -6.99 -15.20
CA ALA A 177 9.03 -8.42 -15.00
C ALA A 177 7.55 -8.70 -14.66
N LEU A 178 6.90 -7.82 -13.91
CA LEU A 178 5.46 -7.90 -13.63
C LEU A 178 4.66 -7.76 -14.92
N VAL A 179 4.85 -6.67 -15.66
CA VAL A 179 4.14 -6.36 -16.91
C VAL A 179 4.23 -7.51 -17.91
N VAL A 180 5.44 -8.03 -18.12
CA VAL A 180 5.67 -9.13 -19.07
C VAL A 180 5.08 -10.45 -18.58
N ALA A 181 5.04 -10.70 -17.27
CA ALA A 181 4.48 -11.93 -16.72
C ALA A 181 2.95 -11.92 -16.72
N SER A 182 2.33 -10.75 -16.50
CA SER A 182 0.88 -10.57 -16.46
C SER A 182 0.26 -10.20 -17.81
N ASN A 183 1.06 -10.12 -18.88
CA ASN A 183 0.64 -9.71 -20.22
C ASN A 183 -0.05 -8.32 -20.26
N TYR A 184 0.48 -7.37 -19.49
CA TYR A 184 0.11 -5.96 -19.62
C TYR A 184 1.12 -5.25 -20.52
N HIS A 185 0.82 -4.01 -20.94
CA HIS A 185 1.73 -3.22 -21.77
C HIS A 185 2.50 -2.16 -20.98
N ASP A 186 1.86 -1.59 -19.96
CA ASP A 186 2.42 -0.48 -19.18
C ASP A 186 2.09 -0.66 -17.69
N ILE A 187 2.93 -0.10 -16.83
CA ILE A 187 2.75 -0.03 -15.39
C ILE A 187 3.12 1.35 -14.89
N ARG A 188 2.22 1.99 -14.15
CA ARG A 188 2.39 3.33 -13.61
C ARG A 188 2.28 3.32 -12.10
N GLU A 189 3.23 3.97 -11.43
CA GLU A 189 3.13 4.22 -10.00
C GLU A 189 1.95 5.16 -9.75
N MET A 190 1.03 4.75 -8.89
CA MET A 190 0.03 5.65 -8.34
C MET A 190 0.72 6.45 -7.23
N GLU A 191 0.44 7.75 -7.14
CA GLU A 191 0.96 8.63 -6.08
C GLU A 191 0.28 8.33 -4.72
N LEU A 192 0.09 7.05 -4.39
CA LEU A 192 -0.60 6.53 -3.22
C LEU A 192 0.31 5.55 -2.47
N ARG A 193 0.66 5.94 -1.23
CA ARG A 193 1.49 5.14 -0.34
C ARG A 193 0.94 5.15 1.07
N SER A 194 0.95 4.00 1.75
CA SER A 194 0.48 3.85 3.13
C SER A 194 1.14 2.67 3.81
N HIS A 195 1.10 2.62 5.14
CA HIS A 195 1.44 1.40 5.88
C HIS A 195 0.31 0.36 5.82
N SER A 196 -0.96 0.79 5.76
CA SER A 196 -2.10 -0.12 5.75
C SER A 196 -2.41 -0.67 4.36
N LEU A 197 -1.94 -1.89 4.07
CA LEU A 197 -2.24 -2.58 2.80
C LEU A 197 -3.75 -2.74 2.55
N ASN A 198 -4.53 -3.06 3.59
CA ASN A 198 -5.97 -3.23 3.47
C ASN A 198 -6.66 -1.91 3.08
N SER A 199 -6.25 -0.79 3.70
CA SER A 199 -6.81 0.52 3.37
C SER A 199 -6.47 0.94 1.93
N LEU A 200 -5.28 0.58 1.43
CA LEU A 200 -4.91 0.78 0.03
C LEU A 200 -5.78 -0.05 -0.91
N LYS A 201 -6.02 -1.34 -0.57
CA LYS A 201 -6.95 -2.20 -1.33
C LYS A 201 -8.34 -1.56 -1.36
N ASP A 202 -8.87 -1.11 -0.22
CA ASP A 202 -10.20 -0.52 -0.13
C ASP A 202 -10.35 0.72 -1.01
N ILE A 203 -9.37 1.64 -0.97
CA ILE A 203 -9.38 2.86 -1.80
C ILE A 203 -9.39 2.52 -3.29
N VAL A 204 -8.52 1.60 -3.70
CA VAL A 204 -8.25 1.30 -5.11
C VAL A 204 -9.36 0.41 -5.69
N PHE A 205 -9.80 -0.59 -4.95
CA PHE A 205 -10.87 -1.49 -5.36
C PHE A 205 -12.22 -0.80 -5.35
N LYS A 206 -12.50 0.12 -4.40
CA LYS A 206 -13.73 0.93 -4.48
C LYS A 206 -13.79 1.72 -5.79
N ARG A 207 -12.67 2.32 -6.21
CA ARG A 207 -12.59 3.03 -7.50
C ARG A 207 -12.76 2.09 -8.68
N TYR A 208 -12.17 0.90 -8.62
CA TYR A 208 -12.32 -0.11 -9.67
C TYR A 208 -13.79 -0.56 -9.79
N SER A 209 -14.42 -0.92 -8.68
CA SER A 209 -15.82 -1.35 -8.64
C SER A 209 -16.80 -0.23 -9.01
N GLN A 210 -16.49 1.04 -8.74
CA GLN A 210 -17.29 2.18 -9.21
C GLN A 210 -17.36 2.24 -10.73
N ASN A 211 -16.32 1.82 -11.45
CA ASN A 211 -16.38 1.71 -12.92
C ASN A 211 -17.35 0.61 -13.38
N PHE A 212 -17.77 -0.29 -12.49
CA PHE A 212 -18.71 -1.39 -12.73
C PHE A 212 -20.07 -1.20 -12.03
N GLN A 213 -20.32 -0.10 -11.33
CA GLN A 213 -21.54 0.03 -10.53
C GLN A 213 -22.77 0.39 -11.37
N THR A 214 -23.50 -0.65 -11.76
CA THR A 214 -24.96 -0.67 -11.75
C THR A 214 -25.50 -0.05 -10.46
N TYR A 215 -26.31 1.00 -10.64
CA TYR A 215 -27.07 1.68 -9.61
C TYR A 215 -27.88 0.69 -8.76
N TYR A 216 -27.48 0.48 -7.51
CA TYR A 216 -28.39 -0.03 -6.49
C TYR A 216 -28.47 1.03 -5.38
N PRO A 217 -29.54 1.86 -5.36
CA PRO A 217 -29.76 2.78 -4.26
C PRO A 217 -29.98 1.94 -2.99
N ARG A 218 -29.12 2.11 -1.98
CA ARG A 218 -29.42 1.58 -0.65
C ARG A 218 -30.57 2.40 -0.05
N PRO A 219 -31.56 1.75 0.61
CA PRO A 219 -32.65 2.46 1.25
C PRO A 219 -32.11 3.40 2.33
N LEU A 220 -32.65 4.62 2.38
CA LEU A 220 -32.44 5.57 3.46
C LEU A 220 -32.90 4.91 4.78
N GLN A 221 -31.95 4.43 5.58
CA GLN A 221 -32.25 4.10 6.98
C GLN A 221 -32.20 5.40 7.78
N GLU A 222 -33.38 5.91 8.15
CA GLU A 222 -33.53 6.90 9.22
C GLU A 222 -32.88 6.34 10.49
N ARG A 223 -31.77 6.94 10.92
CA ARG A 223 -31.17 6.64 12.22
C ARG A 223 -31.42 7.82 13.14
N ASN A 224 -32.47 7.72 13.93
CA ASN A 224 -32.68 8.53 15.12
C ASN A 224 -31.59 8.19 16.14
N VAL A 225 -30.62 9.09 16.34
CA VAL A 225 -29.75 9.07 17.52
C VAL A 225 -29.81 10.47 18.12
N ALA A 226 -30.43 10.57 19.30
CA ALA A 226 -30.46 11.79 20.08
C ALA A 226 -29.04 12.12 20.57
N PRO A 227 -28.58 13.38 20.50
CA PRO A 227 -27.33 13.77 21.15
C PRO A 227 -27.56 13.92 22.66
N GLU A 228 -26.81 13.17 23.46
CA GLU A 228 -26.65 13.46 24.88
C GLU A 228 -25.79 14.72 25.09
N SER A 229 -26.31 15.64 25.91
CA SER A 229 -25.60 16.58 26.79
C SER A 229 -24.66 17.66 26.17
N ALA A 230 -25.24 18.83 25.88
CA ALA A 230 -24.67 20.16 26.20
C ALA A 230 -25.78 21.26 26.11
N ASP A 231 -25.55 22.42 26.71
CA ASP A 231 -26.48 23.54 27.00
C ASP A 231 -27.54 23.88 25.93
N LEU A 232 -28.83 23.74 26.27
CA LEU A 232 -30.01 23.87 25.38
C LEU A 232 -30.14 25.24 24.69
N ARG A 233 -29.54 26.31 25.24
CA ARG A 233 -29.63 27.67 24.68
C ARG A 233 -28.69 27.92 23.51
N ILE A 234 -27.57 27.18 23.42
CA ILE A 234 -26.59 27.29 22.32
C ILE A 234 -26.98 26.37 21.14
N ILE A 235 -27.79 25.33 21.41
CA ILE A 235 -28.19 24.31 20.42
C ILE A 235 -29.11 24.88 19.33
N GLN A 236 -30.00 25.82 19.65
CA GLN A 236 -31.06 26.20 18.70
C GLN A 236 -30.58 27.15 17.59
N GLU A 237 -29.64 28.05 17.88
CA GLU A 237 -29.20 29.07 16.91
C GLU A 237 -28.31 28.47 15.80
N ASN A 238 -27.45 27.52 16.16
CA ASN A 238 -26.52 26.87 15.23
C ASN A 238 -27.00 25.49 14.73
N LYS A 239 -28.24 25.10 15.03
CA LYS A 239 -28.79 23.80 14.61
C LYS A 239 -28.76 23.64 13.08
N ASN A 240 -29.26 24.64 12.36
CA ASN A 240 -29.33 24.62 10.90
C ASN A 240 -27.94 24.56 10.27
N GLU A 241 -26.97 25.29 10.82
CA GLU A 241 -25.60 25.30 10.31
C GLU A 241 -24.88 23.97 10.61
N LYS A 242 -25.07 23.41 11.81
CA LYS A 242 -24.54 22.10 12.17
C LYS A 242 -25.11 21.00 11.27
N GLU A 243 -26.42 21.02 11.02
CA GLU A 243 -27.08 20.09 10.09
C GLU A 243 -26.56 20.26 8.65
N ARG A 244 -26.31 21.50 8.21
CA ARG A 244 -25.69 21.80 6.91
C ARG A 244 -24.28 21.21 6.82
N ILE A 245 -23.44 21.44 7.83
CA ILE A 245 -22.07 20.91 7.91
C ILE A 245 -22.11 19.38 7.89
N GLU A 246 -22.97 18.74 8.67
CA GLU A 246 -23.11 17.28 8.69
C GLU A 246 -23.54 16.73 7.33
N ARG A 247 -24.50 17.37 6.66
CA ARG A 247 -24.96 16.95 5.33
C ARG A 247 -23.83 17.00 4.30
N VAL A 248 -23.15 18.13 4.21
CA VAL A 248 -22.01 18.32 3.29
C VAL A 248 -20.89 17.32 3.61
N ASN A 249 -20.60 17.08 4.88
CA ASN A 249 -19.57 16.14 5.29
C ASN A 249 -19.91 14.69 4.92
N ARG A 250 -21.20 14.29 5.04
CA ARG A 250 -21.71 13.00 4.59
C ARG A 250 -21.67 12.86 3.07
N GLU A 251 -22.03 13.90 2.32
CA GLU A 251 -21.95 13.89 0.86
C GLU A 251 -20.50 13.68 0.36
N VAL A 252 -19.53 14.28 1.04
CA VAL A 252 -18.13 14.25 0.63
C VAL A 252 -17.42 12.96 1.05
N PHE A 253 -17.53 12.54 2.31
CA PHE A 253 -16.81 11.38 2.84
C PHE A 253 -17.64 10.10 2.87
N GLY A 254 -18.97 10.22 2.81
CA GLY A 254 -19.91 9.12 3.02
C GLY A 254 -20.12 8.77 4.50
N ASP A 255 -21.11 7.90 4.73
CA ASP A 255 -21.53 7.48 6.07
C ASP A 255 -20.62 6.42 6.70
N GLY A 256 -19.80 5.75 5.88
CA GLY A 256 -18.91 4.68 6.32
C GLY A 256 -17.63 5.17 7.02
N PRO A 257 -16.94 4.25 7.73
CA PRO A 257 -15.60 4.51 8.25
C PRO A 257 -14.63 4.77 7.11
N GLN A 258 -13.70 5.71 7.30
CA GLN A 258 -12.72 6.04 6.28
C GLN A 258 -11.52 5.07 6.30
N PRO A 259 -10.92 4.77 5.12
CA PRO A 259 -9.72 3.94 5.06
C PRO A 259 -8.58 4.59 5.85
N LYS A 260 -7.73 3.77 6.48
CA LYS A 260 -6.61 4.29 7.27
C LYS A 260 -5.52 4.81 6.34
N LEU A 261 -5.13 6.06 6.56
CA LEU A 261 -4.06 6.70 5.84
C LEU A 261 -3.27 7.55 6.82
N GLU A 262 -1.95 7.37 6.83
CA GLU A 262 -1.09 7.96 7.86
C GLU A 262 -0.68 9.41 7.52
N PHE A 263 -0.64 9.74 6.24
CA PHE A 263 -0.18 11.05 5.78
C PHE A 263 -0.69 11.42 4.39
N ALA A 264 -0.68 12.72 4.10
CA ALA A 264 -0.82 13.29 2.76
C ALA A 264 0.17 14.44 2.57
N GLN A 265 0.77 14.54 1.39
CA GLN A 265 1.83 15.51 1.10
C GLN A 265 1.52 16.27 -0.19
N TYR A 266 1.60 17.60 -0.11
CA TYR A 266 1.39 18.53 -1.20
C TYR A 266 2.67 19.33 -1.44
N LYS A 267 3.29 19.14 -2.61
CA LYS A 267 4.45 19.91 -3.05
C LYS A 267 3.98 20.92 -4.11
N LEU A 268 4.02 22.19 -3.75
CA LEU A 268 3.71 23.31 -4.63
C LEU A 268 4.99 23.85 -5.24
N GLU A 269 4.99 24.06 -6.56
CA GLU A 269 6.05 24.71 -7.32
C GLU A 269 5.40 25.66 -8.34
N THR A 270 5.23 26.91 -7.95
CA THR A 270 4.51 27.94 -8.73
C THR A 270 5.38 29.19 -8.90
N MET A 271 5.16 29.95 -9.95
CA MET A 271 5.87 31.21 -10.15
C MET A 271 5.13 32.30 -9.36
N PHE A 272 5.88 33.27 -8.82
CA PHE A 272 5.22 34.47 -8.32
C PHE A 272 4.67 35.24 -9.52
N LYS A 273 3.35 35.49 -9.52
CA LYS A 273 2.70 36.32 -10.54
C LYS A 273 2.70 37.75 -10.03
N SER A 274 3.73 38.52 -10.36
CA SER A 274 3.68 39.98 -10.23
C SER A 274 2.92 40.59 -11.41
N ASP A 275 2.40 41.79 -11.22
CA ASP A 275 1.93 42.63 -12.31
C ASP A 275 3.12 42.89 -13.26
N PRO A 276 3.01 42.65 -14.58
CA PRO A 276 4.09 42.88 -15.54
C PRO A 276 4.66 44.31 -15.52
N GLU A 277 3.92 45.30 -15.02
CA GLU A 277 4.40 46.69 -14.87
C GLU A 277 5.23 46.93 -13.61
N MET A 278 5.09 46.07 -12.60
CA MET A 278 5.75 46.18 -11.30
C MET A 278 6.77 45.04 -11.17
N ASP A 279 7.85 45.12 -11.96
CA ASP A 279 8.94 44.14 -12.01
C ASP A 279 9.77 44.15 -10.71
N VAL A 280 9.13 43.74 -9.60
CA VAL A 280 9.65 43.79 -8.23
C VAL A 280 10.68 42.67 -7.97
N LEU A 281 10.78 41.69 -8.86
CA LEU A 281 11.64 40.51 -8.69
C LEU A 281 12.55 40.27 -9.91
N ASP A 282 13.82 40.65 -9.78
CA ASP A 282 14.90 40.41 -10.77
C ASP A 282 15.11 38.92 -11.11
N LYS A 283 14.62 38.01 -10.25
CA LYS A 283 14.77 36.56 -10.42
C LYS A 283 13.41 35.88 -10.45
N LYS A 284 13.03 35.39 -11.63
CA LYS A 284 11.89 34.49 -11.85
C LYS A 284 12.20 33.09 -11.31
N GLU A 285 12.39 32.97 -10.00
CA GLU A 285 12.54 31.67 -9.34
C GLU A 285 11.17 31.14 -8.87
N PRO A 286 10.89 29.84 -9.02
CA PRO A 286 9.64 29.26 -8.57
C PRO A 286 9.58 29.23 -7.04
N PHE A 287 8.47 29.70 -6.48
CA PHE A 287 8.11 29.48 -5.08
C PHE A 287 7.85 27.99 -4.84
N ARG A 288 8.54 27.44 -3.84
CA ARG A 288 8.45 26.02 -3.46
C ARG A 288 7.91 25.90 -2.04
N CYS A 289 6.73 25.31 -1.90
CA CYS A 289 6.13 25.02 -0.61
C CYS A 289 5.82 23.53 -0.47
N LEU A 290 6.01 23.00 0.73
CA LEU A 290 5.71 21.62 1.08
C LEU A 290 4.77 21.59 2.28
N VAL A 291 3.55 21.12 2.08
CA VAL A 291 2.58 20.89 3.15
C VAL A 291 2.45 19.39 3.36
N LYS A 292 2.65 18.91 4.59
CA LYS A 292 2.51 17.50 4.94
C LYS A 292 1.58 17.36 6.14
N PHE A 293 0.47 16.66 5.94
CA PHE A 293 -0.44 16.23 7.00
C PHE A 293 -0.04 14.84 7.48
N SER A 294 -0.07 14.60 8.78
CA SER A 294 0.25 13.31 9.39
C SER A 294 -0.71 13.03 10.54
N SER A 295 -1.36 11.87 10.52
CA SER A 295 -2.27 11.38 11.57
C SER A 295 -2.44 9.88 11.39
N PRO A 296 -2.55 9.06 12.46
CA PRO A 296 -2.84 7.64 12.33
C PRO A 296 -4.11 7.33 11.53
N HIS A 297 -5.08 8.26 11.52
CA HIS A 297 -6.36 8.17 10.82
C HIS A 297 -6.67 9.47 10.07
N LEU A 298 -5.79 9.89 9.17
CA LEU A 298 -5.87 11.21 8.52
C LEU A 298 -7.25 11.53 7.93
N LEU A 299 -7.85 10.59 7.18
CA LEU A 299 -9.14 10.84 6.53
C LEU A 299 -10.28 10.99 7.53
N GLU A 300 -10.24 10.25 8.64
CA GLU A 300 -11.23 10.39 9.72
C GLU A 300 -11.02 11.71 10.49
N SER A 301 -9.76 12.09 10.70
CA SER A 301 -9.42 13.40 11.28
C SER A 301 -9.95 14.53 10.39
N LEU A 302 -9.75 14.46 9.07
CA LEU A 302 -10.27 15.44 8.12
C LEU A 302 -11.79 15.50 8.15
N LYS A 303 -12.47 14.35 8.12
CA LYS A 303 -13.93 14.25 8.27
C LYS A 303 -14.43 14.91 9.56
N SER A 304 -13.66 14.87 10.63
CA SER A 304 -14.05 15.42 11.94
C SER A 304 -13.76 16.92 12.11
N LEU A 305 -12.94 17.54 11.24
CA LEU A 305 -12.54 18.95 11.41
C LEU A 305 -13.71 19.93 11.35
N ALA A 306 -14.55 19.81 10.32
CA ALA A 306 -15.67 20.73 10.14
C ALA A 306 -16.76 20.58 11.22
N PRO A 307 -17.20 19.35 11.58
CA PRO A 307 -18.12 19.17 12.71
C PRO A 307 -17.58 19.64 14.06
N ALA A 308 -16.25 19.63 14.25
CA ALA A 308 -15.60 20.13 15.46
C ALA A 308 -15.41 21.66 15.47
N GLY A 309 -15.82 22.38 14.41
CA GLY A 309 -15.63 23.83 14.29
C GLY A 309 -14.19 24.28 14.08
N MET A 310 -13.29 23.36 13.70
CA MET A 310 -11.86 23.64 13.49
C MET A 310 -11.55 24.09 12.05
N ALA A 311 -12.49 23.92 11.12
CA ALA A 311 -12.38 24.32 9.73
C ALA A 311 -13.75 24.60 9.13
N ASP A 312 -13.81 25.49 8.15
CA ASP A 312 -15.05 25.83 7.45
C ASP A 312 -15.50 24.70 6.50
N ALA A 313 -16.82 24.50 6.40
CA ALA A 313 -17.43 23.57 5.44
C ALA A 313 -17.92 24.33 4.19
N PRO A 314 -17.62 23.84 2.97
CA PRO A 314 -16.97 22.57 2.65
C PRO A 314 -15.44 22.61 2.77
N LEU A 315 -14.86 21.49 3.20
CA LEU A 315 -13.41 21.31 3.21
C LEU A 315 -12.84 21.36 1.78
N SER A 316 -11.59 21.82 1.67
CA SER A 316 -10.91 21.97 0.38
C SER A 316 -10.95 20.68 -0.46
N PRO A 317 -11.32 20.76 -1.76
CA PRO A 317 -11.31 19.63 -2.69
C PRO A 317 -9.97 18.90 -2.76
N LEU A 318 -8.86 19.59 -2.47
CA LEU A 318 -7.53 18.97 -2.43
C LEU A 318 -7.47 17.87 -1.37
N LEU A 319 -8.05 18.12 -0.19
CA LEU A 319 -8.05 17.19 0.94
C LEU A 319 -9.11 16.09 0.77
N THR A 320 -10.27 16.44 0.23
CA THR A 320 -11.40 15.52 0.12
C THR A 320 -11.27 14.55 -1.07
N CYS A 321 -10.51 14.90 -2.10
CA CYS A 321 -10.32 14.05 -3.28
C CYS A 321 -9.32 12.91 -3.10
N ILE A 322 -8.65 12.78 -1.95
CA ILE A 322 -7.62 11.74 -1.70
C ILE A 322 -8.13 10.32 -2.02
N PRO A 323 -9.29 9.87 -1.49
CA PRO A 323 -9.79 8.53 -1.78
C PRO A 323 -10.27 8.40 -3.23
N GLN A 324 -10.90 9.44 -3.79
CA GLN A 324 -11.45 9.44 -5.14
C GLN A 324 -10.35 9.38 -6.22
N LYS A 325 -9.29 10.18 -6.05
CA LYS A 325 -8.13 10.18 -6.96
C LYS A 325 -7.18 9.03 -6.69
N ALA A 326 -7.31 8.35 -5.54
CA ALA A 326 -6.40 7.33 -5.04
C ALA A 326 -4.95 7.85 -5.06
N ARG A 327 -4.72 9.00 -4.41
CA ARG A 327 -3.42 9.67 -4.31
C ARG A 327 -3.29 10.39 -2.97
N ASN A 328 -2.13 10.28 -2.33
CA ASN A 328 -1.77 11.04 -1.14
C ASN A 328 -0.47 11.83 -1.29
N TYR A 329 0.21 11.71 -2.42
CA TYR A 329 1.26 12.63 -2.85
C TYR A 329 0.74 13.48 -4.01
N PHE A 330 0.83 14.79 -3.87
CA PHE A 330 0.40 15.75 -4.88
C PHE A 330 1.55 16.67 -5.24
N LYS A 331 1.78 16.83 -6.53
CA LYS A 331 2.70 17.83 -7.07
C LYS A 331 1.91 18.85 -7.86
N ILE A 332 1.73 20.03 -7.27
CA ILE A 332 1.00 21.14 -7.87
C ILE A 332 2.02 22.02 -8.57
N ARG A 333 1.92 22.12 -9.89
CA ARG A 333 2.71 23.02 -10.72
C ARG A 333 1.78 23.85 -11.59
N GLU A 334 2.26 24.99 -12.05
CA GLU A 334 1.54 25.75 -13.07
C GLU A 334 1.35 24.92 -14.34
N LYS A 335 0.13 24.95 -14.90
CA LYS A 335 -0.10 24.47 -16.27
C LYS A 335 0.74 25.36 -17.18
N LYS A 336 1.77 24.80 -17.84
CA LYS A 336 2.34 25.45 -19.01
C LYS A 336 1.20 25.65 -20.00
N GLY A 337 0.92 26.90 -20.35
CA GLY A 337 -0.12 27.23 -21.31
C GLY A 337 0.06 26.38 -22.57
N VAL A 338 -1.01 25.69 -22.97
CA VAL A 338 -1.15 25.26 -24.36
C VAL A 338 -1.22 26.56 -25.15
N PHE A 339 -0.15 26.93 -25.83
CA PHE A 339 -0.23 27.93 -26.89
C PHE A 339 -0.99 27.28 -28.05
N PRO A 340 -2.16 27.82 -28.47
CA PRO A 340 -2.74 27.43 -29.74
C PRO A 340 -1.97 28.19 -30.83
N GLY A 341 -1.09 27.52 -31.57
CA GLY A 341 -0.43 28.13 -32.72
C GLY A 341 0.91 27.54 -33.09
N SER A 342 0.89 26.37 -33.73
CA SER A 342 1.69 26.05 -34.94
C SER A 342 1.60 24.55 -35.21
N PHE A 343 0.49 24.14 -35.81
CA PHE A 343 0.57 23.08 -36.79
C PHE A 343 1.37 23.65 -37.96
N VAL A 344 2.61 23.22 -38.12
CA VAL A 344 3.26 23.15 -39.43
C VAL A 344 4.10 21.87 -39.44
N SER A 345 3.55 20.81 -40.02
CA SER A 345 4.32 19.78 -40.74
C SER A 345 4.69 20.37 -42.12
N PRO A 346 5.77 19.92 -42.80
CA PRO A 346 6.22 18.53 -42.92
C PRO A 346 7.28 18.10 -41.90
#